data_AF-A0A4Q7P723-F1
#
_entry.id   AF-A0A4Q7P723-F1
#
_cell.length_a   1.000
_cell.length_b   1.000
_cell.length_c   1.000
_cell.angle_alpha   90.00
_cell.angle_beta   90.00
_cell.angle_gamma   90.00
#
_symmetry.space_group_name_H-M   'P 1'
#
loop_
_entity.id
_entity.type
_entity.pdbx_description
1 polymer ?
#
loop_
_entity_poly.entity_id
_entity_poly.type
_entity_poly.pdbx_seq_one_letter_code
_entity_poly.pdbx_strand_id
1 'polypeptide(L)'
;MKTIFPFYKQPDFKDCGPTCLRIIAKHCGKLISLKEIREISETTREGSSLLKLSDAAEAMGFKTIGAKLNFNKLREAPLPVIVHWNKQHFVVVYKIRKDTVYISDPAYGLIKYSKEEFISRWIGNNADEHTKEGITLLLEPTPTFRKMKWEDKEKRSLSFLFKYLFNYKNLIAQLAIGLLVGSLLQLIFPFLIQSIVDVGIQNQDINFIYLVLFAQIMLFLGRMSVEVLRSWILLHLTTRINISLVSDFFIKLMNLPISYFDTRMTGDIMQRIGDHRSGPSRACGLVSLVFKSLAYFGTELKILYQGYEGEACRQPCYSKVQPSDN
;
A
#
# COMPACT_ATOMS: atom_id res chain seq x y z
N MET A 1 -10.56 -22.85 -8.37
CA MET A 1 -9.95 -21.52 -8.60
C MET A 1 -8.61 -21.68 -9.29
N LYS A 2 -8.40 -21.05 -10.43
CA LYS A 2 -7.11 -21.10 -11.15
C LYS A 2 -6.14 -20.18 -10.39
N THR A 3 -5.30 -20.75 -9.51
CA THR A 3 -4.35 -19.98 -8.72
C THR A 3 -3.38 -19.26 -9.65
N ILE A 4 -3.45 -17.92 -9.68
CA ILE A 4 -2.52 -17.07 -10.43
C ILE A 4 -1.12 -17.31 -9.83
N PHE A 5 -0.12 -17.51 -10.68
CA PHE A 5 1.25 -17.72 -10.23
C PHE A 5 1.77 -16.46 -9.51
N PRO A 6 2.50 -16.58 -8.38
CA PRO A 6 2.95 -15.42 -7.63
C PRO A 6 3.87 -14.53 -8.46
N PHE A 7 3.76 -13.23 -8.26
CA PHE A 7 4.66 -12.22 -8.81
C PHE A 7 5.05 -11.25 -7.70
N TYR A 8 6.32 -10.88 -7.66
CA TYR A 8 6.85 -9.82 -6.81
C TYR A 8 7.67 -8.87 -7.66
N LYS A 9 7.41 -7.57 -7.52
CA LYS A 9 8.19 -6.53 -8.19
C LYS A 9 9.50 -6.31 -7.44
N GLN A 10 10.62 -6.30 -8.16
CA GLN A 10 11.93 -5.99 -7.58
C GLN A 10 12.01 -4.50 -7.18
N PRO A 11 12.45 -4.16 -5.95
CA PRO A 11 12.63 -2.76 -5.55
C PRO A 11 13.87 -2.09 -6.17
N ASP A 12 14.87 -2.87 -6.56
CA ASP A 12 16.18 -2.44 -7.04
C ASP A 12 16.56 -3.31 -8.24
N PHE A 13 17.39 -2.79 -9.14
CA PHE A 13 17.86 -3.51 -10.32
C PHE A 13 18.69 -4.75 -9.96
N LYS A 14 19.43 -4.71 -8.83
CA LYS A 14 20.29 -5.83 -8.39
C LYS A 14 19.54 -6.97 -7.70
N ASP A 15 18.25 -6.79 -7.44
CA ASP A 15 17.45 -7.71 -6.63
C ASP A 15 16.65 -8.73 -7.46
N CYS A 16 16.94 -8.88 -8.75
CA CYS A 16 16.28 -9.83 -9.63
C CYS A 16 16.38 -11.28 -9.13
N GLY A 17 17.58 -11.73 -8.76
CA GLY A 17 17.84 -13.07 -8.21
C GLY A 17 17.09 -13.34 -6.89
N PRO A 18 17.31 -12.53 -5.83
CA PRO A 18 16.57 -12.65 -4.56
C PRO A 18 15.04 -12.61 -4.74
N THR A 19 14.55 -11.80 -5.68
CA THR A 19 13.11 -11.73 -5.98
C THR A 19 12.62 -13.00 -6.67
N CYS A 20 13.40 -13.62 -7.55
CA CYS A 20 13.09 -14.93 -8.14
C CYS A 20 12.96 -16.03 -7.06
N LEU A 21 13.89 -16.08 -6.09
CA LEU A 21 13.79 -17.01 -4.96
C LEU A 21 12.54 -16.75 -4.11
N ARG A 22 12.18 -15.48 -3.89
CA ARG A 22 10.95 -15.11 -3.18
C ARG A 22 9.70 -15.61 -3.89
N ILE A 23 9.65 -15.49 -5.22
CA ILE A 23 8.55 -15.96 -6.06
C ILE A 23 8.40 -17.48 -5.94
N ILE A 24 9.51 -18.23 -6.04
CA ILE A 24 9.50 -19.69 -5.91
C ILE A 24 9.12 -20.13 -4.48
N ALA A 25 9.68 -19.49 -3.45
CA ALA A 25 9.32 -19.78 -2.07
C ALA A 25 7.81 -19.58 -1.83
N LYS A 26 7.23 -18.51 -2.38
CA LYS A 26 5.79 -18.25 -2.33
C LYS A 26 4.98 -19.32 -3.08
N HIS A 27 5.47 -19.77 -4.23
CA HIS A 27 4.85 -20.87 -4.97
C HIS A 27 4.85 -22.17 -4.15
N CYS A 28 5.91 -22.44 -3.40
CA CYS A 28 6.01 -23.56 -2.47
C CYS A 28 5.26 -23.33 -1.13
N GLY A 29 4.50 -22.23 -1.00
CA GLY A 29 3.63 -21.96 0.15
C GLY A 29 4.30 -21.26 1.34
N LYS A 30 5.53 -20.76 1.20
CA LYS A 30 6.23 -20.00 2.26
C LYS A 30 6.31 -18.52 1.90
N LEU A 31 5.97 -17.67 2.87
CA LEU A 31 6.16 -16.23 2.77
C LEU A 31 7.50 -15.87 3.41
N ILE A 32 8.41 -15.36 2.59
CA ILE A 32 9.75 -14.94 3.03
C ILE A 32 9.92 -13.48 2.66
N SER A 33 10.47 -12.68 3.57
CA SER A 33 10.73 -11.28 3.28
C SER A 33 11.94 -11.14 2.36
N LEU A 34 11.91 -10.17 1.45
CA LEU A 34 13.05 -9.92 0.55
C LEU A 34 14.32 -9.55 1.32
N LYS A 35 14.17 -8.94 2.51
CA LYS A 35 15.30 -8.60 3.38
C LYS A 35 16.04 -9.85 3.87
N GLU A 36 15.31 -10.86 4.32
CA GLU A 36 15.90 -12.13 4.78
C GLU A 36 16.63 -12.84 3.64
N ILE A 37 16.02 -12.87 2.44
CA ILE A 37 16.67 -13.49 1.26
C ILE A 37 17.95 -12.72 0.90
N ARG A 38 17.96 -11.38 0.98
CA ARG A 38 19.15 -10.57 0.72
C ARG A 38 20.28 -10.84 1.70
N GLU A 39 19.95 -10.93 2.99
CA GLU A 39 20.92 -11.24 4.05
C GLU A 39 21.58 -12.61 3.81
N ILE A 40 20.82 -13.59 3.32
CA ILE A 40 21.34 -14.91 2.96
C ILE A 40 22.14 -14.89 1.65
N SER A 41 21.72 -14.09 0.67
CA SER A 41 22.34 -14.09 -0.68
C SER A 41 23.60 -13.23 -0.83
N GLU A 42 24.02 -12.51 0.22
CA GLU A 42 25.22 -11.64 0.25
C GLU A 42 25.49 -10.92 -1.08
N THR A 43 24.48 -10.21 -1.60
CA THR A 43 24.57 -9.54 -2.90
C THR A 43 25.66 -8.46 -2.87
N THR A 44 26.81 -8.76 -3.46
CA THR A 44 27.92 -7.81 -3.67
C THR A 44 27.60 -6.82 -4.80
N ARG A 45 28.42 -5.77 -4.97
CA ARG A 45 28.25 -4.69 -5.97
C ARG A 45 27.94 -5.18 -7.39
N GLU A 46 28.44 -6.35 -7.76
CA GLU A 46 28.48 -6.90 -9.12
C GLU A 46 27.24 -7.74 -9.51
N GLY A 47 26.24 -7.86 -8.62
CA GLY A 47 25.00 -8.61 -8.91
C GLY A 47 25.01 -10.03 -8.36
N SER A 48 23.88 -10.73 -8.55
CA SER A 48 23.71 -12.12 -8.07
C SER A 48 24.36 -13.08 -9.07
N SER A 49 25.54 -13.60 -8.77
CA SER A 49 26.07 -14.75 -9.51
C SER A 49 25.10 -15.94 -9.37
N LEU A 50 24.96 -16.76 -10.42
CA LEU A 50 24.17 -17.99 -10.38
C LEU A 50 24.59 -18.90 -9.21
N LEU A 51 25.89 -18.94 -8.91
CA LEU A 51 26.44 -19.73 -7.80
C LEU A 51 25.93 -19.21 -6.45
N LYS A 52 26.05 -17.90 -6.20
CA LYS A 52 25.53 -17.28 -4.97
C LYS A 52 24.02 -17.45 -4.83
N LEU A 53 23.30 -17.42 -5.94
CA LEU A 53 21.86 -17.67 -5.95
C LEU A 53 21.53 -19.12 -5.58
N SER A 54 22.35 -20.06 -6.04
CA SER A 54 22.33 -21.48 -5.65
C SER A 54 22.56 -21.63 -4.16
N ASP A 55 23.67 -21.08 -3.64
CA ASP A 55 24.06 -21.16 -2.23
C ASP A 55 22.97 -20.58 -1.32
N ALA A 56 22.39 -19.43 -1.72
CA ALA A 56 21.31 -18.79 -0.97
C ALA A 56 20.04 -19.65 -0.94
N ALA A 57 19.70 -20.27 -2.06
CA ALA A 57 18.56 -21.18 -2.13
C ALA A 57 18.79 -22.44 -1.27
N GLU A 58 20.01 -22.97 -1.24
CA GLU A 58 20.38 -24.10 -0.38
C GLU A 58 20.32 -23.75 1.10
N ALA A 59 20.80 -22.56 1.49
CA ALA A 59 20.67 -22.03 2.83
C ALA A 59 19.20 -21.83 3.24
N MET A 60 18.32 -21.51 2.29
CA MET A 60 16.86 -21.47 2.51
C MET A 60 16.24 -22.88 2.64
N GLY A 61 16.98 -23.94 2.35
CA GLY A 61 16.53 -25.33 2.42
C GLY A 61 16.04 -25.90 1.08
N PHE A 62 16.32 -25.26 -0.06
CA PHE A 62 16.12 -25.89 -1.37
C PHE A 62 17.27 -26.83 -1.70
N LYS A 63 17.02 -27.79 -2.58
CA LYS A 63 18.07 -28.50 -3.30
C LYS A 63 18.21 -27.82 -4.65
N THR A 64 19.43 -27.43 -5.02
CA THR A 64 19.66 -26.72 -6.27
C THR A 64 20.52 -27.51 -7.25
N ILE A 65 20.24 -27.32 -8.55
CA ILE A 65 21.05 -27.87 -9.63
C ILE A 65 21.18 -26.80 -10.71
N GLY A 66 22.40 -26.27 -10.87
CA GLY A 66 22.75 -25.42 -12.00
C GLY A 66 23.04 -26.26 -13.24
N ALA A 67 22.33 -26.03 -14.35
CA ALA A 67 22.50 -26.80 -15.57
C ALA A 67 22.44 -25.92 -16.81
N LYS A 68 23.20 -26.30 -17.85
CA LYS A 68 23.02 -25.79 -19.21
C LYS A 68 22.10 -26.73 -19.97
N LEU A 69 20.90 -26.26 -20.29
CA LEU A 69 19.87 -27.05 -20.95
C LEU A 69 19.57 -26.49 -22.35
N ASN A 70 19.03 -27.36 -23.20
CA ASN A 70 18.36 -26.93 -24.43
C ASN A 70 16.85 -26.80 -24.18
N PHE A 71 16.11 -26.25 -25.14
CA PHE A 71 14.67 -26.01 -24.96
C PHE A 71 13.87 -27.29 -24.72
N ASN A 72 14.23 -28.38 -25.41
CA ASN A 72 13.56 -29.67 -25.27
C ASN A 72 13.73 -30.24 -23.85
N LYS A 73 14.93 -30.16 -23.27
CA LYS A 73 15.17 -30.58 -21.90
C LYS A 73 14.53 -29.64 -20.87
N LEU A 74 14.44 -28.35 -21.16
CA LEU A 74 13.72 -27.41 -20.30
C LEU A 74 12.23 -27.75 -20.20
N ARG A 75 11.61 -28.24 -21.29
CA ARG A 75 10.21 -28.69 -21.31
C ARG A 75 9.97 -29.91 -20.42
N GLU A 76 10.97 -30.76 -20.24
CA GLU A 76 10.93 -31.95 -19.37
C GLU A 76 11.30 -31.64 -17.91
N ALA A 77 11.88 -30.47 -17.64
CA ALA A 77 12.36 -30.11 -16.32
C ALA A 77 11.20 -29.83 -15.33
N PRO A 78 11.42 -30.06 -14.01
CA PRO A 78 10.46 -29.66 -12.99
C PRO A 78 10.35 -28.12 -12.95
N LEU A 79 9.12 -27.63 -13.09
CA LEU A 79 8.77 -26.21 -13.00
C LEU A 79 8.20 -25.89 -11.60
N PRO A 80 8.41 -24.68 -11.04
CA PRO A 80 9.08 -23.52 -11.64
C PRO A 80 10.61 -23.58 -11.57
N VAL A 81 11.28 -22.97 -12.56
CA VAL A 81 12.75 -22.92 -12.71
C VAL A 81 13.22 -21.48 -12.89
N ILE A 82 14.41 -21.15 -12.40
CA ILE A 82 15.04 -19.84 -12.65
C ILE A 82 15.91 -19.96 -13.90
N VAL A 83 15.79 -19.01 -14.81
CA VAL A 83 16.61 -18.94 -16.02
C VAL A 83 17.39 -17.63 -16.07
N HIS A 84 18.61 -17.69 -16.59
CA HIS A 84 19.42 -16.50 -16.84
C HIS A 84 18.96 -15.85 -18.15
N TRP A 85 18.53 -14.59 -18.08
CA TRP A 85 17.83 -13.89 -19.14
C TRP A 85 18.68 -12.74 -19.69
N ASN A 86 18.83 -12.66 -21.02
CA ASN A 86 19.58 -11.61 -21.71
C ASN A 86 21.01 -11.35 -21.17
N LYS A 87 21.66 -12.35 -20.56
CA LYS A 87 23.00 -12.29 -19.96
C LYS A 87 23.16 -11.37 -18.73
N GLN A 88 22.10 -10.73 -18.23
CA GLN A 88 22.20 -9.75 -17.12
C GLN A 88 21.06 -9.84 -16.09
N HIS A 89 20.05 -10.68 -16.33
CA HIS A 89 18.81 -10.71 -15.55
C HIS A 89 18.43 -12.14 -15.18
N PHE A 90 17.58 -12.31 -14.16
CA PHE A 90 17.00 -13.60 -13.80
C PHE A 90 15.49 -13.53 -13.83
N VAL A 91 14.87 -14.55 -14.40
CA VAL A 91 13.41 -14.67 -14.49
C VAL A 91 12.96 -16.08 -14.12
N VAL A 92 11.72 -16.21 -13.66
CA VAL A 92 11.14 -17.50 -13.27
C VAL A 92 10.24 -18.03 -14.37
N VAL A 93 10.61 -19.16 -14.96
CA VAL A 93 9.73 -19.89 -15.89
C VAL A 93 8.86 -20.82 -15.05
N TYR A 94 7.54 -20.60 -15.08
CA TYR A 94 6.61 -21.38 -14.25
C TYR A 94 5.73 -22.33 -15.04
N LYS A 95 5.64 -22.16 -16.36
CA LYS A 95 4.78 -22.97 -17.20
C LYS A 95 5.20 -22.91 -18.66
N ILE A 96 5.20 -24.06 -19.32
CA ILE A 96 5.41 -24.18 -20.77
C ILE A 96 4.19 -24.91 -21.35
N ARG A 97 3.56 -24.35 -22.39
CA ARG A 97 2.44 -24.99 -23.10
C ARG A 97 2.66 -24.89 -24.60
N LYS A 98 2.77 -26.04 -25.28
CA LYS A 98 3.07 -26.10 -26.72
C LYS A 98 4.31 -25.22 -27.01
N ASP A 99 4.14 -24.14 -27.74
CA ASP A 99 5.19 -23.18 -28.12
C ASP A 99 5.02 -21.82 -27.41
N THR A 100 4.34 -21.79 -26.27
CA THR A 100 4.24 -20.60 -25.40
C THR A 100 4.89 -20.85 -24.05
N VAL A 101 5.84 -19.99 -23.70
CA VAL A 101 6.53 -20.00 -22.41
C VAL A 101 5.98 -18.90 -21.52
N TYR A 102 5.64 -19.26 -20.28
CA TYR A 102 5.09 -18.33 -19.30
C TYR A 102 6.15 -18.00 -18.26
N ILE A 103 6.41 -16.71 -18.10
CA ILE A 103 7.48 -16.19 -17.27
C ILE A 103 6.89 -15.25 -16.21
N SER A 104 7.43 -15.33 -15.01
CA SER A 104 7.30 -14.28 -14.00
C SER A 104 8.61 -13.51 -13.95
N ASP A 105 8.60 -12.33 -14.55
CA ASP A 105 9.74 -11.41 -14.56
C ASP A 105 9.63 -10.44 -13.39
N PRO A 106 10.59 -10.41 -12.45
CA PRO A 106 10.61 -9.46 -11.33
C PRO A 106 10.49 -7.97 -11.71
N ALA A 107 10.88 -7.58 -12.92
CA ALA A 107 10.82 -6.21 -13.40
C ALA A 107 9.46 -5.86 -14.04
N TYR A 108 8.94 -6.76 -14.88
CA TYR A 108 7.80 -6.47 -15.77
C TYR A 108 6.50 -7.19 -15.42
N GLY A 109 6.53 -8.24 -14.60
CA GLY A 109 5.34 -9.01 -14.23
C GLY A 109 5.23 -10.36 -14.93
N LEU A 110 3.99 -10.84 -15.05
CA LEU A 110 3.67 -12.12 -15.71
C LEU A 110 3.59 -11.92 -17.22
N ILE A 111 4.58 -12.43 -17.96
CA ILE A 111 4.70 -12.29 -19.42
C ILE A 111 4.61 -13.66 -20.09
N LYS A 112 4.20 -13.65 -21.36
CA LYS A 112 4.21 -14.83 -22.23
C LYS A 112 5.09 -14.54 -23.44
N TYR A 113 5.92 -15.50 -23.80
CA TYR A 113 6.78 -15.45 -24.98
C TYR A 113 6.45 -16.61 -25.92
N SER A 114 6.62 -16.39 -27.22
CA SER A 114 6.72 -17.52 -28.15
C SER A 114 8.01 -18.28 -27.88
N LYS A 115 8.07 -19.53 -28.35
CA LYS A 115 9.25 -20.38 -28.22
C LYS A 115 10.50 -19.75 -28.83
N GLU A 116 10.36 -19.16 -30.02
CA GLU A 116 11.46 -18.55 -30.77
C GLU A 116 12.00 -17.32 -30.03
N GLU A 117 11.09 -16.45 -29.56
CA GLU A 117 11.44 -15.26 -28.80
C GLU A 117 12.08 -15.61 -27.45
N PHE A 118 11.60 -16.68 -26.80
CA PHE A 118 12.17 -17.19 -25.56
C PHE A 118 13.59 -17.70 -25.75
N ILE A 119 13.85 -18.52 -26.77
CA ILE A 119 15.17 -19.11 -27.04
C ILE A 119 16.18 -18.00 -27.37
N SER A 120 15.79 -17.03 -28.20
CA SER A 120 16.63 -15.87 -28.55
C SER A 120 17.08 -15.07 -27.31
N ARG A 121 16.19 -14.88 -26.32
CA ARG A 121 16.49 -14.11 -25.10
C ARG A 121 17.15 -14.92 -23.99
N TRP A 122 16.85 -16.21 -23.91
CA TRP A 122 17.41 -17.10 -22.89
C TRP A 122 18.82 -17.56 -23.25
N ILE A 123 19.06 -17.94 -24.51
CA ILE A 123 20.34 -18.50 -24.96
C ILE A 123 21.11 -17.46 -25.78
N GLY A 124 20.48 -16.85 -26.78
CA GLY A 124 21.06 -15.83 -27.65
C GLY A 124 20.49 -15.85 -29.07
N ASN A 125 20.79 -14.81 -29.86
CA ASN A 125 20.20 -14.63 -31.20
C ASN A 125 20.54 -15.72 -32.23
N ASN A 126 21.59 -16.51 -32.01
CA ASN A 126 22.02 -17.59 -32.92
C ASN A 126 21.72 -18.99 -32.35
N ALA A 127 20.79 -19.09 -31.40
CA ALA A 127 20.48 -20.34 -30.72
C ALA A 127 19.21 -20.99 -31.26
N ASP A 128 19.28 -22.31 -31.43
CA ASP A 128 18.16 -23.16 -31.83
C ASP A 128 17.72 -24.05 -30.65
N GLU A 129 16.66 -24.82 -30.87
CA GLU A 129 16.08 -25.74 -29.89
C GLU A 129 17.05 -26.80 -29.36
N HIS A 130 18.10 -27.08 -30.13
CA HIS A 130 19.12 -28.08 -29.81
C HIS A 130 20.34 -27.47 -29.09
N THR A 131 20.48 -26.15 -29.05
CA THR A 131 21.62 -25.46 -28.45
C THR A 131 21.62 -25.66 -26.93
N LYS A 132 22.66 -26.31 -26.39
CA LYS A 132 22.80 -26.64 -24.96
C LYS A 132 23.56 -25.57 -24.18
N GLU A 133 23.21 -24.32 -24.37
CA GLU A 133 23.88 -23.18 -23.72
C GLU A 133 22.96 -22.40 -22.77
N GLY A 134 21.68 -22.75 -22.70
CA GLY A 134 20.71 -22.07 -21.84
C GLY A 134 20.99 -22.32 -20.36
N ILE A 135 21.40 -21.29 -19.64
CA ILE A 135 21.72 -21.38 -18.21
C ILE A 135 20.41 -21.42 -17.40
N THR A 136 20.25 -22.47 -16.60
CA THR A 136 19.10 -22.69 -15.72
C THR A 136 19.55 -23.08 -14.32
N LEU A 137 18.74 -22.72 -13.33
CA LEU A 137 18.86 -23.15 -11.95
C LEU A 137 17.55 -23.83 -11.56
N LEU A 138 17.61 -25.14 -11.33
CA LEU A 138 16.50 -25.96 -10.87
C LEU A 138 16.47 -25.94 -9.34
N LEU A 139 15.27 -25.84 -8.77
CA LEU A 139 15.06 -25.76 -7.33
C LEU A 139 13.99 -26.75 -6.91
N GLU A 140 14.32 -27.62 -5.96
CA GLU A 140 13.37 -28.55 -5.36
C GLU A 140 13.26 -28.30 -3.84
N PRO A 141 12.05 -28.16 -3.29
CA PRO A 141 11.87 -27.93 -1.86
C PRO A 141 12.19 -29.21 -1.06
N THR A 142 13.19 -29.15 -0.18
CA THR A 142 13.53 -30.28 0.70
C THR A 142 12.62 -30.33 1.94
N PRO A 143 12.64 -31.44 2.72
CA PRO A 143 11.96 -31.49 4.01
C PRO A 143 12.39 -30.36 4.98
N THR A 144 13.63 -29.89 4.87
CA THR A 144 14.17 -28.78 5.67
C THR A 144 13.44 -27.47 5.39
N PHE A 145 13.22 -27.15 4.11
CA PHE A 145 12.45 -25.95 3.70
C PHE A 145 11.03 -25.95 4.29
N ARG A 146 10.39 -27.12 4.36
CA ARG A 146 9.03 -27.23 4.92
C ARG A 146 9.02 -27.02 6.43
N LYS A 147 10.03 -27.52 7.15
CA LYS A 147 10.18 -27.39 8.61
C LYS A 147 10.57 -25.97 9.04
N MET A 148 11.34 -25.25 8.22
CA MET A 148 11.71 -23.86 8.52
C MET A 148 10.47 -22.96 8.63
N LYS A 149 10.36 -22.26 9.76
CA LYS A 149 9.34 -21.24 9.99
C LYS A 149 9.96 -19.89 9.65
N TRP A 150 9.46 -19.28 8.59
CA TRP A 150 9.75 -17.90 8.23
C TRP A 150 8.69 -17.02 8.86
N GLU A 151 9.09 -15.96 9.56
CA GLU A 151 8.12 -15.06 10.19
C GLU A 151 7.41 -14.22 9.12
N ASP A 152 6.07 -14.21 9.14
CA ASP A 152 5.24 -13.33 8.30
C ASP A 152 5.36 -11.87 8.75
N LYS A 153 6.50 -11.23 8.46
CA LYS A 153 6.78 -9.83 8.84
C LYS A 153 5.98 -8.80 8.06
N GLU A 154 5.32 -9.16 6.94
CA GLU A 154 4.49 -8.23 6.15
C GLU A 154 3.34 -7.61 6.97
N LYS A 155 2.80 -8.33 7.95
CA LYS A 155 1.73 -7.82 8.84
C LYS A 155 2.20 -6.77 9.85
N ARG A 156 3.52 -6.56 10.05
CA ARG A 156 4.03 -5.62 11.07
C ARG A 156 4.12 -4.16 10.62
N SER A 157 3.93 -3.85 9.32
CA SER A 157 4.11 -2.47 8.81
C SER A 157 3.15 -1.45 9.43
N LEU A 158 1.86 -1.80 9.57
CA LEU A 158 0.87 -0.90 10.17
C LEU A 158 0.97 -0.84 11.70
N SER A 159 1.23 -1.97 12.36
CA SER A 159 1.40 -2.03 13.81
C SER A 159 2.56 -1.17 14.31
N PHE A 160 3.67 -1.14 13.56
CA PHE A 160 4.80 -0.27 13.86
C PHE A 160 4.42 1.21 13.79
N LEU A 161 3.68 1.64 12.77
CA LEU A 161 3.20 3.03 12.66
C LEU A 161 2.25 3.41 13.81
N PHE A 162 1.35 2.50 14.21
CA PHE A 162 0.47 2.71 15.36
C PHE A 162 1.25 2.90 16.66
N LYS A 163 2.38 2.19 16.85
CA LYS A 163 3.23 2.35 18.03
C LYS A 163 3.85 3.74 18.15
N TYR A 164 4.31 4.31 17.03
CA TYR A 164 4.85 5.69 17.02
C TYR A 164 3.76 6.72 17.29
N LEU A 165 2.54 6.49 16.79
CA LEU A 165 1.40 7.36 17.02
C LEU A 165 0.95 7.32 18.50
N PHE A 166 0.98 6.15 19.14
CA PHE A 166 0.54 5.97 20.54
C PHE A 166 1.40 6.74 21.56
N ASN A 167 2.67 7.01 21.25
CA ASN A 167 3.53 7.85 22.07
C ASN A 167 2.97 9.29 22.22
N TYR A 168 2.11 9.73 21.30
CA TYR A 168 1.49 11.06 21.30
C TYR A 168 -0.02 11.02 21.62
N LYS A 169 -0.46 10.04 22.44
CA LYS A 169 -1.88 9.83 22.81
C LYS A 169 -2.62 11.08 23.28
N ASN A 170 -1.96 11.99 24.00
CA ASN A 170 -2.58 13.23 24.49
C ASN A 170 -2.92 14.20 23.34
N LEU A 171 -2.05 14.33 22.33
CA LEU A 171 -2.31 15.17 21.16
C LEU A 171 -3.41 14.57 20.28
N ILE A 172 -3.47 13.24 20.19
CA ILE A 172 -4.53 12.53 19.47
C ILE A 172 -5.87 12.71 20.17
N ALA A 173 -5.90 12.63 21.51
CA ALA A 173 -7.11 12.90 22.29
C ALA A 173 -7.60 14.35 22.09
N GLN A 174 -6.70 15.33 22.08
CA GLN A 174 -7.05 16.73 21.77
C GLN A 174 -7.62 16.88 20.35
N LEU A 175 -7.06 16.20 19.35
CA LEU A 175 -7.59 16.17 17.98
C LEU A 175 -8.99 15.53 17.93
N ALA A 176 -9.22 14.44 18.67
CA ALA A 176 -10.51 13.77 18.74
C ALA A 176 -11.57 14.65 19.42
N ILE A 177 -11.22 15.33 20.51
CA ILE A 177 -12.11 16.30 21.19
C ILE A 177 -12.42 17.48 20.27
N GLY A 178 -11.40 18.04 19.60
CA GLY A 178 -11.60 19.13 18.63
C GLY A 178 -12.52 18.73 17.47
N LEU A 179 -12.42 17.48 16.99
CA LEU A 179 -13.31 16.95 15.97
C LEU A 179 -14.75 16.81 16.48
N LEU A 180 -14.94 16.32 17.70
CA LEU A 180 -16.25 16.19 18.32
C LEU A 180 -16.91 17.58 18.50
N VAL A 181 -16.18 18.53 19.09
CA VAL A 181 -16.67 19.91 19.29
C VAL A 181 -16.97 20.59 17.95
N GLY A 182 -16.07 20.49 16.97
CA GLY A 182 -16.28 21.06 15.63
C GLY A 182 -17.51 20.47 14.93
N SER A 183 -17.76 19.17 15.10
CA SER A 183 -18.93 18.48 14.55
C SER A 183 -20.23 18.95 15.22
N LEU A 184 -20.22 19.13 16.54
CA LEU A 184 -21.37 19.67 17.28
C LEU A 184 -21.67 21.11 16.87
N LEU A 185 -20.66 21.98 16.75
CA LEU A 185 -20.84 23.36 16.29
C LEU A 185 -21.41 23.42 14.87
N GLN A 186 -20.95 22.52 13.98
CA GLN A 186 -21.48 22.41 12.63
C GLN A 186 -22.95 21.95 12.60
N LEU A 187 -23.37 21.15 13.59
CA LEU A 187 -24.75 20.67 13.72
C LEU A 187 -25.75 21.78 14.07
N ILE A 188 -25.29 22.85 14.73
CA ILE A 188 -26.15 23.97 15.17
C ILE A 188 -26.61 24.83 13.98
N PHE A 189 -25.77 24.97 12.95
CA PHE A 189 -26.05 25.80 11.77
C PHE A 189 -27.40 25.56 11.08
N PRO A 190 -27.78 24.31 10.71
CA PRO A 190 -29.07 24.05 10.06
C PRO A 190 -30.27 24.43 10.94
N PHE A 191 -30.18 24.27 12.26
CA PHE A 191 -31.25 24.68 13.17
C PHE A 191 -31.43 26.21 13.22
N LEU A 192 -30.33 26.96 13.13
CA LEU A 192 -30.42 28.42 13.05
C LEU A 192 -31.07 28.90 11.75
N ILE A 193 -30.75 28.24 10.62
CA ILE A 193 -31.39 28.56 9.33
C ILE A 193 -32.88 28.22 9.37
N GLN A 194 -33.24 27.06 9.93
CA GLN A 194 -34.65 26.68 10.10
C GLN A 194 -35.40 27.70 10.97
N SER A 195 -34.80 28.13 12.08
CA SER A 195 -35.38 29.14 12.98
C SER A 195 -35.63 30.51 12.29
N ILE A 196 -34.73 30.92 11.37
CA ILE A 196 -34.94 32.12 10.56
C ILE A 196 -36.21 31.99 9.70
N VAL A 197 -36.45 30.84 9.07
CA VAL A 197 -37.62 30.62 8.21
C VAL A 197 -38.90 30.49 9.03
N ASP A 198 -38.90 29.60 10.02
CA ASP A 198 -40.10 29.21 10.77
C ASP A 198 -40.56 30.32 11.74
N VAL A 199 -39.62 31.03 12.37
CA VAL A 199 -39.96 32.05 13.40
C VAL A 199 -39.69 33.46 12.89
N GLY A 200 -38.55 33.70 12.26
CA GLY A 200 -38.15 35.04 11.80
C GLY A 200 -39.03 35.56 10.67
N ILE A 201 -39.13 34.82 9.57
CA ILE A 201 -39.87 35.23 8.38
C ILE A 201 -41.38 35.14 8.61
N GLN A 202 -41.88 34.07 9.23
CA GLN A 202 -43.31 33.88 9.48
C GLN A 202 -43.91 34.98 10.36
N ASN A 203 -43.20 35.40 11.43
CA ASN A 203 -43.67 36.45 12.34
C ASN A 203 -43.21 37.87 11.93
N GLN A 204 -42.45 38.00 10.83
CA GLN A 204 -41.84 39.26 10.36
C GLN A 204 -40.99 39.98 11.43
N ASP A 205 -40.38 39.23 12.36
CA ASP A 205 -39.56 39.80 13.44
C ASP A 205 -38.10 39.98 12.97
N ILE A 206 -37.80 41.18 12.49
CA ILE A 206 -36.46 41.55 12.00
C ILE A 206 -35.42 41.55 13.14
N ASN A 207 -35.81 41.86 14.39
CA ASN A 207 -34.90 41.86 15.52
C ASN A 207 -34.45 40.43 15.86
N PHE A 208 -35.37 39.46 15.77
CA PHE A 208 -35.04 38.04 15.90
C PHE A 208 -34.06 37.58 14.83
N ILE A 209 -34.26 38.00 13.57
CA ILE A 209 -33.34 37.67 12.46
C ILE A 209 -31.93 38.22 12.73
N TYR A 210 -31.80 39.47 13.17
CA TYR A 210 -30.49 40.04 13.51
C TYR A 210 -29.80 39.30 14.66
N LEU A 211 -30.55 38.88 15.69
CA LEU A 211 -30.01 38.09 16.80
C LEU A 211 -29.45 36.76 16.31
N VAL A 212 -30.18 36.04 15.45
CA VAL A 212 -29.73 34.76 14.88
C VAL A 212 -28.52 34.94 13.97
N LEU A 213 -28.47 35.99 13.15
CA LEU A 213 -27.31 36.31 12.32
C LEU A 213 -26.06 36.59 13.16
N PHE A 214 -26.20 37.34 14.26
CA PHE A 214 -25.10 37.57 15.19
C PHE A 214 -24.63 36.25 15.84
N ALA A 215 -25.55 35.38 16.24
CA ALA A 215 -25.23 34.06 16.76
C ALA A 215 -24.49 33.19 15.72
N GLN A 216 -24.85 33.27 14.44
CA GLN A 216 -24.15 32.57 13.35
C GLN A 216 -22.71 33.06 13.17
N ILE A 217 -22.48 34.38 13.23
CA ILE A 217 -21.12 34.94 13.16
C ILE A 217 -20.27 34.44 14.34
N MET A 218 -20.82 34.45 15.55
CA MET A 218 -20.12 33.95 16.74
C MET A 218 -19.81 32.45 16.64
N LEU A 219 -20.74 31.64 16.15
CA LEU A 219 -20.51 30.21 15.93
C LEU A 219 -19.49 29.95 14.83
N PHE A 220 -19.50 30.75 13.76
CA PHE A 220 -18.51 30.66 12.69
C PHE A 220 -17.10 30.96 13.22
N LEU A 221 -16.94 32.04 14.00
CA LEU A 221 -15.68 32.37 14.66
C LEU A 221 -15.22 31.24 15.59
N GLY A 222 -16.11 30.70 16.43
CA GLY A 222 -15.80 29.57 17.31
C GLY A 222 -15.34 28.32 16.54
N ARG A 223 -16.04 27.97 15.46
CA ARG A 223 -15.66 26.86 14.57
C ARG A 223 -14.30 27.10 13.93
N MET A 224 -14.03 28.33 13.47
CA MET A 224 -12.75 28.70 12.87
C MET A 224 -11.60 28.56 13.87
N SER A 225 -11.78 28.99 15.11
CA SER A 225 -10.79 28.81 16.18
C SER A 225 -10.47 27.34 16.45
N VAL A 226 -11.48 26.47 16.52
CA VAL A 226 -11.29 25.01 16.70
C VAL A 226 -10.49 24.42 15.54
N GLU A 227 -10.76 24.85 14.30
CA GLU A 227 -10.05 24.37 13.11
C GLU A 227 -8.59 24.82 13.08
N VAL A 228 -8.30 26.06 13.50
CA VAL A 228 -6.93 26.58 13.64
C VAL A 228 -6.16 25.78 14.68
N LEU A 229 -6.75 25.56 15.87
CA LEU A 229 -6.12 24.74 16.92
C LEU A 229 -5.82 23.32 16.43
N ARG A 230 -6.78 22.70 15.73
CA ARG A 230 -6.61 21.36 15.15
C ARG A 230 -5.46 21.32 14.15
N SER A 231 -5.41 22.30 13.24
CA SER A 231 -4.37 22.41 12.22
C SER A 231 -2.99 22.59 12.85
N TRP A 232 -2.89 23.40 13.89
CA TRP A 232 -1.64 23.63 14.62
C TRP A 232 -1.14 22.38 15.35
N ILE A 233 -2.04 21.66 16.04
CA ILE A 233 -1.71 20.39 16.71
C ILE A 233 -1.25 19.35 15.67
N LEU A 234 -1.93 19.24 14.53
CA LEU A 234 -1.59 18.29 13.48
C LEU A 234 -0.21 18.58 12.87
N LEU A 235 0.11 19.86 12.65
CA LEU A 235 1.41 20.30 12.16
C LEU A 235 2.52 19.98 13.18
N HIS A 236 2.27 20.25 14.46
CA HIS A 236 3.21 19.92 15.53
C HIS A 236 3.48 18.40 15.60
N LEU A 237 2.42 17.59 15.59
CA LEU A 237 2.49 16.14 15.65
C LEU A 237 3.28 15.57 14.46
N THR A 238 2.91 15.97 13.24
CA THR A 238 3.53 15.48 12.01
C THR A 238 5.02 15.84 11.95
N THR A 239 5.37 17.06 12.35
CA THR A 239 6.76 17.52 12.37
C THR A 239 7.61 16.73 13.38
N ARG A 240 7.11 16.52 14.60
CA ARG A 240 7.82 15.76 15.64
C ARG A 240 8.03 14.29 15.25
N ILE A 241 7.00 13.65 14.71
CA ILE A 241 7.11 12.27 14.20
C ILE A 241 8.13 12.21 13.06
N ASN A 242 8.08 13.14 12.10
CA ASN A 242 9.01 13.17 10.97
C ASN A 242 10.47 13.33 11.44
N ILE A 243 10.73 14.26 12.37
CA ILE A 243 12.07 14.45 12.94
C ILE A 243 12.56 13.18 13.64
N SER A 244 11.75 12.59 14.53
CA SER A 244 12.12 11.36 15.24
C SER A 244 12.45 10.22 14.28
N LEU A 245 11.67 10.05 13.22
CA LEU A 245 11.83 8.94 12.29
C LEU A 245 13.05 9.11 11.38
N VAL A 246 13.32 10.35 10.95
CA VAL A 246 14.53 10.69 10.21
C VAL A 246 15.77 10.52 11.09
N SER A 247 15.73 10.99 12.34
CA SER A 247 16.84 10.83 13.30
C SER A 247 17.14 9.36 13.59
N ASP A 248 16.14 8.54 13.88
CA ASP A 248 16.29 7.10 14.11
C ASP A 248 16.89 6.39 12.88
N PHE A 249 16.44 6.78 11.68
CA PHE A 249 16.96 6.24 10.42
C PHE A 249 18.43 6.64 10.21
N PHE A 250 18.78 7.91 10.43
CA PHE A 250 20.14 8.41 10.32
C PHE A 250 21.09 7.72 11.29
N ILE A 251 20.70 7.57 12.56
CA ILE A 251 21.50 6.86 13.58
C ILE A 251 21.73 5.41 13.15
N LYS A 252 20.70 4.72 12.67
CA LYS A 252 20.83 3.35 12.15
C LYS A 252 21.78 3.28 10.97
N LEU A 253 21.64 4.20 10.02
CA LEU A 253 22.48 4.26 8.84
C LEU A 253 23.95 4.46 9.22
N MET A 254 24.26 5.37 10.13
CA MET A 254 25.65 5.60 10.57
C MET A 254 26.25 4.43 11.35
N ASN A 255 25.42 3.59 11.99
CA ASN A 255 25.88 2.41 12.72
C ASN A 255 26.04 1.15 11.85
N LEU A 256 25.79 1.22 10.53
CA LEU A 256 25.97 0.07 9.65
C LEU A 256 27.45 -0.09 9.22
N PRO A 257 27.94 -1.34 9.08
CA PRO A 257 29.31 -1.61 8.67
C PRO A 257 29.56 -1.14 7.23
N ILE A 258 30.82 -0.79 6.93
CA ILE A 258 31.27 -0.29 5.61
C ILE A 258 30.87 -1.23 4.46
N SER A 259 30.84 -2.54 4.68
CA SER A 259 30.39 -3.54 3.70
C SER A 259 28.96 -3.32 3.20
N TYR A 260 28.07 -2.74 4.01
CA TYR A 260 26.72 -2.39 3.58
C TYR A 260 26.70 -1.23 2.58
N PHE A 261 27.61 -0.25 2.74
CA PHE A 261 27.72 0.90 1.86
C PHE A 261 28.40 0.57 0.54
N ASP A 262 29.33 -0.39 0.55
CA ASP A 262 29.97 -0.81 -0.68
C ASP A 262 28.97 -1.38 -1.67
N THR A 263 27.96 -2.14 -1.24
CA THR A 263 27.05 -2.86 -2.15
C THR A 263 25.96 -2.01 -2.83
N ARG A 264 25.66 -0.81 -2.32
CA ARG A 264 24.51 0.03 -2.71
C ARG A 264 24.95 1.33 -3.40
N MET A 265 24.26 1.77 -4.45
CA MET A 265 24.50 3.10 -5.03
C MET A 265 23.91 4.17 -4.10
N THR A 266 24.61 5.31 -3.93
CA THR A 266 24.16 6.44 -3.08
C THR A 266 22.74 6.90 -3.42
N GLY A 267 22.32 6.77 -4.69
CA GLY A 267 20.95 7.05 -5.15
C GLY A 267 19.86 6.16 -4.53
N ASP A 268 20.14 4.86 -4.32
CA ASP A 268 19.18 3.91 -3.73
C ASP A 268 18.95 4.20 -2.24
N ILE A 269 19.97 4.72 -1.56
CA ILE A 269 19.91 5.16 -0.16
C ILE A 269 19.05 6.43 -0.07
N MET A 270 19.24 7.40 -0.98
CA MET A 270 18.40 8.60 -1.06
C MET A 270 16.94 8.28 -1.37
N GLN A 271 16.67 7.33 -2.28
CA GLN A 271 15.31 6.89 -2.60
C GLN A 271 14.62 6.24 -1.39
N ARG A 272 15.35 5.43 -0.60
CA ARG A 272 14.84 4.86 0.66
C ARG A 272 14.59 5.88 1.76
N ILE A 273 15.42 6.93 1.85
CA ILE A 273 15.18 8.07 2.75
C ILE A 273 13.87 8.77 2.36
N GLY A 274 13.66 9.00 1.05
CA GLY A 274 12.41 9.55 0.52
C GLY A 274 11.19 8.69 0.88
N ASP A 275 11.30 7.38 0.73
CA ASP A 275 10.20 6.45 1.03
C ASP A 275 9.90 6.34 2.53
N HIS A 276 10.93 6.33 3.40
CA HIS A 276 10.74 6.33 4.86
C HIS A 276 10.12 7.64 5.37
N ARG A 277 10.46 8.79 4.77
CA ARG A 277 9.85 10.09 5.09
C ARG A 277 8.37 10.16 4.66
N SER A 278 8.04 9.46 3.57
CA SER A 278 6.73 9.53 2.94
C SER A 278 5.69 8.60 3.58
N GLY A 279 6.07 7.46 4.14
CA GLY A 279 5.13 6.50 4.74
C GLY A 279 4.31 7.08 5.92
N PRO A 280 4.96 7.59 6.98
CA PRO A 280 4.29 8.14 8.16
C PRO A 280 3.48 9.39 7.86
N SER A 281 3.97 10.27 6.97
CA SER A 281 3.24 11.46 6.53
C SER A 281 1.98 11.09 5.73
N ARG A 282 2.05 10.08 4.85
CA ARG A 282 0.88 9.51 4.16
C ARG A 282 -0.12 8.88 5.13
N ALA A 283 0.36 8.15 6.15
CA ALA A 283 -0.50 7.55 7.16
C ALA A 283 -1.23 8.61 7.99
N CYS A 284 -0.54 9.68 8.42
CA CYS A 284 -1.15 10.80 9.12
C CYS A 284 -2.19 11.53 8.24
N GLY A 285 -1.88 11.71 6.95
CA GLY A 285 -2.81 12.23 5.94
C GLY A 285 -4.06 11.38 5.77
N LEU A 286 -3.91 10.05 5.64
CA LEU A 286 -5.03 9.11 5.57
C LEU A 286 -5.92 9.17 6.82
N VAL A 287 -5.32 9.24 8.01
CA VAL A 287 -6.06 9.40 9.27
C VAL A 287 -6.89 10.68 9.23
N SER A 288 -6.28 11.81 8.84
CA SER A 288 -7.01 13.08 8.70
C SER A 288 -8.14 13.05 7.66
N LEU A 289 -7.95 12.32 6.55
CA LEU A 289 -8.95 12.16 5.50
C LEU A 289 -10.13 11.31 5.98
N VAL A 290 -9.85 10.21 6.68
CA VAL A 290 -10.88 9.36 7.31
C VAL A 290 -11.71 10.19 8.29
N PHE A 291 -11.05 10.96 9.16
CA PHE A 291 -11.73 11.85 10.10
C PHE A 291 -12.58 12.92 9.41
N LYS A 292 -12.07 13.54 8.33
CA LYS A 292 -12.86 14.49 7.52
C LYS A 292 -14.06 13.79 6.88
N SER A 293 -13.86 12.63 6.26
CA SER A 293 -14.95 11.87 5.61
C SER A 293 -16.06 11.47 6.58
N LEU A 294 -15.72 11.07 7.82
CA LEU A 294 -16.70 10.77 8.87
C LEU A 294 -17.52 12.01 9.27
N ALA A 295 -16.87 13.18 9.39
CA ALA A 295 -17.57 14.43 9.68
C ALA A 295 -18.50 14.86 8.53
N TYR A 296 -18.05 14.73 7.26
CA TYR A 296 -18.87 15.03 6.08
C TYR A 296 -20.04 14.07 5.93
N PHE A 297 -19.83 12.77 6.17
CA PHE A 297 -20.89 11.76 6.08
C PHE A 297 -21.97 12.00 7.13
N GLY A 298 -21.58 12.40 8.35
CA GLY A 298 -22.54 12.78 9.40
C GLY A 298 -23.39 14.00 9.02
N THR A 299 -22.83 14.98 8.30
CA THR A 299 -23.59 16.14 7.82
C THR A 299 -24.53 15.81 6.66
N GLU A 300 -24.08 14.99 5.70
CA GLU A 300 -24.87 14.53 4.55
C GLU A 300 -26.06 13.67 4.97
N LEU A 301 -25.84 12.69 5.86
CA LEU A 301 -26.89 11.80 6.36
C LEU A 301 -28.03 12.59 7.03
N LYS A 302 -27.70 13.73 7.66
CA LYS A 302 -28.69 14.59 8.31
C LYS A 302 -29.42 15.52 7.32
N ILE A 303 -28.74 16.04 6.29
CA ILE A 303 -29.41 16.75 5.19
C ILE A 303 -30.47 15.84 4.55
N LEU A 304 -30.14 14.57 4.36
CA LEU A 304 -31.09 13.54 3.91
C LEU A 304 -32.25 13.31 4.90
N TYR A 305 -31.98 13.28 6.21
CA TYR A 305 -33.02 13.06 7.23
C TYR A 305 -33.98 14.26 7.37
N GLN A 306 -33.46 15.50 7.39
CA GLN A 306 -34.27 16.72 7.44
C GLN A 306 -35.03 16.97 6.12
N GLY A 307 -34.46 16.57 4.97
CA GLY A 307 -35.18 16.55 3.69
C GLY A 307 -36.40 15.63 3.70
N TYR A 308 -36.30 14.48 4.39
CA TYR A 308 -37.40 13.52 4.53
C TYR A 308 -38.57 14.04 5.39
N GLU A 309 -38.29 14.75 6.49
CA GLU A 309 -39.33 15.40 7.30
C GLU A 309 -39.98 16.59 6.59
N GLY A 310 -39.23 17.32 5.77
CA GLY A 310 -39.76 18.44 4.96
C GLY A 310 -40.73 18.01 3.85
N GLU A 311 -40.57 16.82 3.28
CA GLU A 311 -41.50 16.26 2.29
C GLU A 311 -42.74 15.61 2.93
N ALA A 312 -42.63 15.04 4.15
CA ALA A 312 -43.76 14.47 4.87
C ALA A 312 -44.85 15.49 5.24
N CYS A 313 -44.51 16.79 5.30
CA CYS A 313 -45.47 17.89 5.50
C CYS A 313 -46.11 18.42 4.18
N ARG A 314 -45.74 17.89 3.00
CA ARG A 314 -46.31 18.30 1.70
C ARG A 314 -47.03 17.13 0.99
N GLN A 315 -48.25 16.81 1.45
CA GLN A 315 -49.48 16.51 0.67
C GLN A 315 -50.36 15.37 1.27
N PRO A 316 -51.70 15.38 1.06
CA PRO A 316 -52.52 16.37 0.33
C PRO A 316 -53.72 16.93 1.12
N CYS A 317 -54.02 18.21 0.87
CA CYS A 317 -55.39 18.71 0.84
C CYS A 317 -56.20 17.88 -0.16
N TYR A 318 -57.07 16.96 0.26
CA TYR A 318 -58.24 16.52 -0.52
C TYR A 318 -59.19 15.70 0.37
N SER A 319 -60.33 16.30 0.74
CA SER A 319 -61.66 15.68 0.93
C SER A 319 -62.46 16.35 2.05
N LYS A 320 -63.34 17.27 1.67
CA LYS A 320 -64.76 17.33 2.07
C LYS A 320 -65.35 18.63 1.56
N VAL A 321 -65.73 18.63 0.28
CA VAL A 321 -66.83 19.47 -0.21
C VAL A 321 -67.71 18.53 -1.03
N GLN A 322 -68.90 18.28 -0.50
CA GLN A 322 -70.02 17.62 -1.17
C GLN A 322 -71.24 18.54 -0.94
N PRO A 323 -72.26 18.48 -1.78
CA PRO A 323 -72.42 19.32 -2.97
C PRO A 323 -73.54 20.36 -2.80
N SER A 324 -73.67 21.24 -3.80
CA SER A 324 -74.77 22.19 -3.98
C SER A 324 -76.12 21.51 -4.24
N ASP A 325 -77.18 22.08 -3.64
CA ASP A 325 -78.43 22.54 -4.27
C ASP A 325 -79.69 22.31 -3.40
N ASN A 326 -80.51 23.37 -3.36
CA ASN A 326 -81.94 23.51 -3.03
C ASN A 326 -82.69 22.38 -2.29
#